data_AF-A0A3D1CWZ9-F1
#
_entry.id   AF-A0A3D1CWZ9-F1
#
_cell.length_a   1.000
_cell.length_b   1.000
_cell.length_c   1.000
_cell.angle_alpha   90.00
_cell.angle_beta   90.00
_cell.angle_gamma   90.00
#
_symmetry.space_group_name_H-M   'P 1'
#
loop_
_entity.id
_entity.type
_entity.pdbx_description
1 polymer ?
#
loop_
_entity_poly.entity_id
_entity_poly.type
_entity_poly.pdbx_seq_one_letter_code
_entity_poly.pdbx_strand_id
1 'polypeptide(L)' 'ITLPGTLGSFQILNNHAPLISSLTRGILSFSAGGRIQEMEVTDGFVEVSHNKVTVCLDAIKGL' A
#
# COMPACT_ATOMS: atom_id res chain seq x y z
N ILE A 1 4.82 -4.72 -2.98
CA ILE A 1 3.48 -4.10 -2.89
C ILE A 1 3.53 -2.75 -3.59
N THR A 2 2.49 -2.36 -4.30
CA THR A 2 2.35 -1.07 -4.99
C THR A 2 1.20 -0.29 -4.39
N LEU A 3 1.42 0.99 -4.09
CA LEU A 3 0.53 1.83 -3.31
C LEU A 3 0.26 3.17 -4.00
N PRO A 4 -0.98 3.69 -3.92
CA PRO A 4 -1.33 5.01 -4.45
C PRO A 4 -0.91 6.10 -3.45
N GLY A 5 0.34 6.56 -3.51
CA GLY A 5 0.82 7.67 -2.69
C GLY A 5 0.25 9.01 -3.14
N THR A 6 0.15 9.97 -2.21
CA THR A 6 -0.34 11.32 -2.50
C THR A 6 0.48 12.07 -3.56
N LEU A 7 1.79 11.80 -3.66
CA LEU A 7 2.69 12.37 -4.66
C LEU A 7 2.83 11.51 -5.92
N GLY A 8 2.14 10.37 -5.98
CA GLY A 8 2.23 9.41 -7.07
C GLY A 8 2.28 7.97 -6.59
N SER A 9 2.07 7.04 -7.52
CA SER A 9 2.18 5.62 -7.24
C SER A 9 3.64 5.22 -6.98
N PHE A 10 3.85 4.35 -6.01
CA PHE A 10 5.18 3.85 -5.67
C PHE A 10 5.13 2.38 -5.28
N GLN A 11 6.28 1.72 -5.37
CA GLN A 11 6.43 0.30 -5.06
C GLN A 11 7.43 0.10 -3.93
N ILE A 12 7.05 -0.75 -2.97
CA ILE A 12 7.93 -1.21 -1.90
C ILE A 12 8.36 -2.64 -2.22
N LEU A 13 9.69 -2.84 -2.25
CA LEU A 13 10.36 -4.12 -2.41
C LEU A 13 10.91 -4.63 -1.06
N ASN A 14 11.43 -5.85 -1.05
CA ASN A 14 12.03 -6.44 0.14
C ASN A 14 13.20 -5.59 0.66
N ASN A 15 13.33 -5.49 1.97
CA ASN A 15 14.39 -4.74 2.66
C ASN A 15 14.43 -3.24 2.33
N HIS A 16 13.28 -2.66 1.99
CA HIS A 16 13.18 -1.21 1.82
C HIS A 16 13.48 -0.49 3.14
N ALA A 17 14.06 0.71 3.03
CA ALA A 17 14.31 1.58 4.18
C ALA A 17 13.00 1.97 4.89
N PRO A 18 13.04 2.31 6.20
CA PRO A 18 11.86 2.78 6.91
C PRO A 18 11.21 3.98 6.24
N LEU A 19 9.88 3.97 6.16
CA LEU A 19 9.10 4.98 5.45
C LEU A 19 7.69 5.10 6.05
N ILE A 20 7.21 6.33 6.23
CA ILE A 20 5.79 6.63 6.44
C ILE A 20 5.33 7.48 5.26
N SER A 21 4.20 7.13 4.64
CA SER A 21 3.63 7.89 3.54
C SER A 21 2.12 7.94 3.61
N SER A 22 1.55 9.07 3.20
CA SER A 22 0.12 9.23 3.00
C SER A 22 -0.31 8.58 1.68
N LEU A 23 -1.45 7.93 1.72
CA LEU A 23 -2.09 7.32 0.56
C LEU A 23 -3.23 8.21 0.09
N THR A 24 -3.61 8.06 -1.18
CA THR A 24 -4.79 8.71 -1.76
C THR A 24 -5.63 7.65 -2.48
N ARG A 25 -6.75 8.07 -3.05
CA ARG A 25 -7.66 7.16 -3.74
C ARG A 25 -6.95 6.52 -4.92
N GLY A 26 -7.01 5.20 -5.00
CA GLY A 26 -6.43 4.47 -6.11
C GLY A 26 -6.42 2.97 -5.88
N ILE A 27 -5.61 2.29 -6.70
CA ILE A 27 -5.44 0.84 -6.63
C ILE A 27 -4.20 0.53 -5.79
N LEU A 28 -4.41 -0.23 -4.72
CA LEU A 28 -3.35 -0.92 -3.99
C LEU A 28 -3.24 -2.33 -4.56
N SER A 29 -2.03 -2.75 -4.94
CA SER A 29 -1.78 -4.11 -5.45
C SER A 29 -0.64 -4.81 -4.73
N PHE A 30 -0.81 -6.10 -4.44
CA PHE A 30 0.18 -6.90 -3.74
C PHE A 30 0.17 -8.35 -4.24
N SER A 31 1.29 -9.04 -4.09
CA SER A 31 1.39 -10.47 -4.40
C SER A 31 1.10 -11.29 -3.15
N ALA A 32 0.14 -12.22 -3.23
CA ALA A 32 -0.17 -13.19 -2.19
C ALA A 32 -0.41 -14.55 -2.84
N GLY A 33 0.29 -15.59 -2.36
CA GLY A 33 0.16 -16.94 -2.92
C GLY A 33 0.50 -17.06 -4.41
N GLY A 34 1.43 -16.23 -4.91
CA GLY A 34 1.82 -16.20 -6.32
C GLY A 34 0.81 -15.50 -7.26
N ARG A 35 -0.23 -14.87 -6.71
CA ARG A 35 -1.23 -14.11 -7.47
C ARG A 35 -1.17 -12.63 -7.08
N ILE A 36 -1.42 -11.77 -8.05
CA ILE A 36 -1.61 -10.34 -7.79
C ILE A 36 -3.04 -10.15 -7.30
N GLN A 37 -3.17 -9.54 -6.13
CA GLN A 37 -4.42 -9.06 -5.57
C GLN A 37 -4.46 -7.55 -5.69
N GLU A 38 -5.62 -7.03 -6.07
CA GLU A 38 -5.89 -5.59 -6.20
C GLU A 38 -7.07 -5.21 -5.30
N MET A 39 -7.05 -3.96 -4.81
CA MET A 39 -8.11 -3.38 -4.00
C MET A 39 -8.17 -1.87 -4.21
N GLU A 40 -9.38 -1.32 -4.38
CA GLU A 40 -9.61 0.12 -4.44
C GLU A 40 -9.68 0.69 -3.02
N VAL A 41 -8.77 1.61 -2.71
CA VAL A 41 -8.64 2.25 -1.41
C VAL A 41 -8.98 3.74 -1.53
N THR A 42 -9.49 4.35 -0.46
CA THR A 42 -9.88 5.77 -0.46
C THR A 42 -8.77 6.68 0.04
N ASP A 43 -8.38 6.53 1.29
CA ASP A 43 -7.45 7.40 1.99
C ASP A 43 -6.81 6.64 3.15
N GLY A 44 -5.64 7.08 3.61
CA GLY A 44 -4.94 6.41 4.69
C GLY A 44 -3.44 6.64 4.71
N PHE A 45 -2.72 5.73 5.38
CA PHE A 45 -1.28 5.81 5.55
C PHE A 45 -0.64 4.42 5.52
N VAL A 46 0.61 4.39 5.08
CA VAL A 46 1.47 3.20 5.14
C VAL A 46 2.68 3.47 6.01
N GLU A 47 3.06 2.46 6.79
CA GLU A 47 4.33 2.36 7.49
C GLU A 47 5.13 1.18 6.92
N VAL A 48 6.40 1.40 6.63
CA VAL A 48 7.38 0.39 6.28
C VAL A 48 8.45 0.37 7.36
N SER A 49 8.66 -0.78 7.99
CA SER A 49 9.63 -0.93 9.07
C SER A 49 10.01 -2.40 9.22
N HIS A 50 11.31 -2.71 9.36
CA HIS A 50 11.80 -4.07 9.59
C HIS A 50 11.24 -5.12 8.61
N ASN A 51 11.22 -4.80 7.31
CA ASN A 51 10.66 -5.65 6.24
C ASN A 51 9.16 -6.01 6.44
N LYS A 52 8.44 -5.21 7.23
CA LYS A 52 7.00 -5.26 7.42
C LYS A 52 6.38 -4.01 6.84
N VAL A 53 5.26 -4.18 6.13
CA VAL A 53 4.43 -3.09 5.61
C VAL A 53 3.10 -3.14 6.35
N THR A 54 2.74 -2.06 7.03
CA THR A 54 1.46 -1.87 7.71
C THR A 54 0.68 -0.80 6.97
N VAL A 55 -0.53 -1.11 6.50
CA VAL A 55 -1.39 -0.15 5.80
C VAL A 55 -2.65 0.05 6.63
N CYS A 56 -2.93 1.30 6.98
CA CYS A 56 -4.15 1.71 7.66
C CYS A 56 -5.00 2.53 6.71
N LEU A 57 -6.24 2.10 6.49
CA LEU A 57 -7.17 2.68 5.55
C LEU A 57 -8.43 3.13 6.27
N ASP A 58 -9.04 4.21 5.81
CA ASP A 58 -10.32 4.68 6.34
C ASP A 58 -11.49 3.84 5.80
N ALA A 59 -11.51 3.63 4.48
CA ALA A 59 -12.50 2.77 3.83
C ALA A 59 -11.87 1.93 2.70
N ILE A 60 -12.40 0.74 2.52
CA ILE A 60 -12.11 -0.15 1.39
C ILE A 60 -13.40 -0.27 0.59
N LYS A 61 -13.32 -0.09 -0.73
CA LYS A 61 -14.49 -0.33 -1.58
C LYS A 61 -14.58 -1.79 -1.98
N GLY A 62 -15.78 -2.36 -1.88
CA GLY A 62 -16.06 -3.74 -2.30
C GLY A 62 -15.83 -4.80 -1.22
N LEU A 63 -15.62 -4.38 0.03
CA LEU A 63 -15.66 -5.19 1.25
C LEU A 63 -16.71 -4.61 2.21
#